data_AF-A0A7G8GU28-F1
#
_entry.id   AF-A0A7G8GU28-F1
#
_cell.length_a   1.000
_cell.length_b   1.000
_cell.length_c   1.000
_cell.angle_alpha   90.00
_cell.angle_beta   90.00
_cell.angle_gamma   90.00
#
_symmetry.space_group_name_H-M   'P 1'
#
loop_
_entity.id
_entity.type
_entity.pdbx_description
1 polymer ?
#
loop_
_entity_poly.entity_id
_entity_poly.type
_entity_poly.pdbx_seq_one_letter_code
_entity_poly.pdbx_strand_id
1 'polypeptide(L)' 'MDTPAVPEGRLSDDELLRAALSAWADQTQELLRWIEGQGDAVSDTRSPKQVMALGSFRTHLVMGLKALRYSEG' A
#
# COMPACT_ATOMS: atom_id res chain seq x y z
N MET A 1 -20.01 29.69 24.00
CA MET A 1 -18.75 28.94 24.10
C MET A 1 -18.15 28.95 22.71
N ASP A 2 -17.07 29.70 22.54
CA ASP A 2 -16.36 29.80 21.27
C ASP A 2 -15.67 28.48 20.96
N THR A 3 -15.93 27.95 19.77
CA THR A 3 -15.16 26.83 19.19
C THR A 3 -13.72 27.30 19.04
N PRO A 4 -12.71 26.63 19.64
CA PRO A 4 -11.34 27.05 19.45
C PRO A 4 -11.00 26.86 17.97
N ALA A 5 -10.63 27.97 17.32
CA ALA A 5 -10.09 27.94 15.96
C ALA A 5 -8.88 27.00 15.94
N VAL A 6 -8.93 25.98 15.08
CA VAL A 6 -7.77 25.13 14.80
C VAL A 6 -6.65 26.07 14.31
N PRO A 7 -5.46 26.06 14.93
CA PRO A 7 -4.39 26.96 14.53
C PRO A 7 -4.07 26.71 13.05
N GLU A 8 -4.13 27.78 12.25
CA GLU A 8 -3.78 27.75 10.82
C GLU A 8 -2.38 27.14 10.67
N GLY A 9 -2.31 25.92 10.10
CA GLY A 9 -1.04 25.22 9.83
C GLY A 9 -0.91 23.79 10.39
N ARG A 10 -1.88 23.25 11.12
CA ARG A 10 -1.90 21.81 11.48
C ARG A 10 -2.88 21.05 10.59
N LEU A 11 -2.35 20.05 9.87
CA LEU A 11 -3.17 19.03 9.20
C LEU A 11 -4.04 18.31 10.25
N SER A 12 -5.28 18.03 9.89
CA SER A 12 -6.16 17.15 10.63
C SER A 12 -5.65 15.70 10.61
N ASP A 13 -6.05 14.90 11.59
CA ASP A 13 -5.71 13.48 11.64
C ASP A 13 -6.21 12.72 10.40
N ASP A 14 -7.33 13.15 9.82
CA ASP A 14 -7.87 12.59 8.57
C ASP A 14 -6.97 12.90 7.38
N GLU A 15 -6.46 14.13 7.27
CA GLU A 15 -5.51 14.51 6.21
C GLU A 15 -4.19 13.75 6.34
N LEU A 16 -3.69 13.57 7.57
CA LEU A 16 -2.49 12.76 7.83
C LEU A 16 -2.72 11.29 7.46
N LEU A 17 -3.89 10.73 7.80
CA LEU A 17 -4.25 9.36 7.44
C LEU A 17 -4.33 9.20 5.92
N ARG A 18 -5.01 10.11 5.20
CA ARG A 18 -5.09 10.08 3.73
C ARG A 18 -3.72 10.16 3.08
N ALA A 19 -2.85 11.04 3.58
CA ALA A 19 -1.48 11.14 3.08
C ALA A 19 -0.68 9.85 3.29
N ALA A 20 -0.80 9.22 4.46
CA ALA A 20 -0.14 7.95 4.75
C ALA A 20 -0.67 6.80 3.87
N LEU A 21 -1.98 6.75 3.65
CA LEU A 21 -2.61 5.75 2.78
C LEU A 21 -2.22 5.93 1.32
N SER A 22 -2.16 7.17 0.84
CA SER A 22 -1.69 7.49 -0.52
C SER A 22 -0.21 7.09 -0.70
N ALA A 23 0.65 7.42 0.25
CA ALA A 23 2.05 7.02 0.21
C ALA A 23 2.21 5.49 0.21
N TRP A 24 1.41 4.78 1.03
CA TRP A 24 1.38 3.32 1.03
C TRP A 24 0.92 2.75 -0.32
N ALA A 25 -0.09 3.35 -0.95
CA ALA A 25 -0.60 2.91 -2.24
C ALA A 25 0.49 3.01 -3.33
N ASP A 26 1.19 4.13 -3.40
CA ASP A 26 2.26 4.38 -4.39
C ASP A 26 3.40 3.37 -4.23
N GLN A 27 3.90 3.19 -3.00
CA GLN A 27 4.96 2.23 -2.70
C GLN A 27 4.53 0.79 -3.01
N THR A 28 3.28 0.45 -2.70
CA THR A 28 2.74 -0.89 -2.97
C THR A 28 2.64 -1.16 -4.48
N GLN A 29 2.22 -0.18 -5.27
CA GLN A 29 2.17 -0.30 -6.72
C GLN A 29 3.57 -0.47 -7.33
N GLU A 30 4.57 0.27 -6.82
CA GLU A 30 5.95 0.11 -7.27
C GLU A 30 6.51 -1.28 -6.95
N LEU A 31 6.31 -1.75 -5.71
CA LEU A 31 6.71 -3.09 -5.31
C LEU A 31 6.06 -4.18 -6.17
N LEU A 32 4.77 -4.03 -6.49
CA LEU A 32 4.07 -4.96 -7.37
C LEU A 32 4.69 -5.02 -8.77
N ARG A 33 5.03 -3.86 -9.37
CA ARG A 33 5.74 -3.80 -10.65
C ARG A 33 7.10 -4.48 -10.58
N TRP A 34 7.83 -4.30 -9.49
CA TRP A 34 9.13 -4.97 -9.30
C TRP A 34 8.96 -6.48 -9.19
N ILE A 35 8.01 -6.97 -8.39
CA ILE A 35 7.71 -8.39 -8.26
C ILE A 35 7.35 -9.00 -9.62
N GLU A 36 6.51 -8.32 -10.40
CA GLU A 36 6.13 -8.76 -11.75
C GLU A 36 7.32 -8.77 -12.71
N GLY A 37 8.18 -7.76 -12.65
CA GLY A 37 9.37 -7.65 -13.48
C GLY A 37 10.45 -8.71 -13.22
N GLN A 38 10.45 -9.36 -12.04
CA GLN A 38 11.37 -10.46 -11.77
C GLN A 38 11.00 -11.76 -12.50
N GLY A 39 9.75 -11.92 -12.95
CA GLY A 39 9.31 -13.09 -13.70
C GLY A 39 9.72 -14.43 -13.09
N ASP A 40 10.25 -15.32 -13.94
CA ASP A 40 10.71 -16.67 -13.54
C ASP A 40 12.04 -16.66 -12.77
N ALA A 41 12.82 -15.56 -12.82
CA ALA A 41 14.10 -15.46 -12.11
C ALA A 41 13.95 -15.58 -10.58
N VAL A 42 12.76 -15.30 -10.06
CA VAL A 42 12.38 -15.56 -8.67
C VAL A 42 12.51 -17.04 -8.31
N SER A 43 12.24 -17.94 -9.25
CA SER A 43 12.27 -19.39 -9.02
C SER A 43 13.69 -19.96 -8.99
N ASP A 44 14.67 -19.27 -9.57
CA ASP A 44 16.07 -19.71 -9.63
C ASP A 44 16.79 -19.61 -8.29
N THR A 45 16.41 -18.63 -7.45
CA THR A 45 17.09 -18.35 -6.18
C THR A 45 16.23 -18.64 -4.96
N ARG A 46 15.01 -19.15 -5.13
CA ARG A 46 14.06 -19.38 -4.02
C ARG A 46 13.51 -20.79 -4.04
N SER A 47 13.27 -21.34 -2.85
CA SER A 47 12.56 -22.59 -2.69
C SER A 47 11.10 -22.48 -3.19
N PRO A 48 10.46 -23.60 -3.60
CA PRO A 48 9.05 -23.60 -3.99
C PRO A 48 8.13 -22.95 -2.96
N LYS A 49 8.38 -23.18 -1.66
CA LYS A 49 7.61 -22.57 -0.57
C LYS A 49 7.72 -21.04 -0.56
N GLN A 50 8.90 -20.50 -0.83
CA GLN A 50 9.12 -19.05 -0.91
C GLN A 50 8.46 -18.44 -2.15
N VAL A 51 8.51 -19.13 -3.30
CA VAL A 51 7.80 -18.71 -4.52
C VAL A 51 6.29 -18.63 -4.27
N MET A 52 5.71 -19.66 -3.65
CA MET A 52 4.29 -19.69 -3.29
C MET A 52 3.93 -18.57 -2.30
N ALA A 53 4.75 -18.37 -1.27
CA ALA A 53 4.53 -17.31 -0.28
C ALA A 53 4.54 -15.93 -0.94
N LEU A 54 5.46 -15.66 -1.88
CA LEU A 54 5.48 -14.41 -2.63
C LEU A 54 4.24 -14.25 -3.51
N GLY A 55 3.78 -15.32 -4.16
CA GLY A 55 2.53 -15.30 -4.92
C GLY A 55 1.32 -14.92 -4.05
N SER A 56 1.20 -15.54 -2.88
CA SER A 56 0.17 -15.19 -1.90
C SER A 56 0.31 -13.74 -1.42
N PHE A 57 1.53 -13.28 -1.11
CA PHE A 57 1.78 -11.91 -0.69
C PHE A 57 1.35 -10.88 -1.74
N ARG A 58 1.70 -11.11 -3.02
CA ARG A 58 1.25 -10.27 -4.15
C ARG A 58 -0.26 -10.14 -4.19
N THR A 59 -0.99 -11.25 -4.04
CA THR A 59 -2.47 -11.24 -4.01
C THR A 59 -3.02 -10.35 -2.89
N HIS A 60 -2.44 -10.41 -1.68
CA HIS A 60 -2.88 -9.59 -0.56
C HIS A 60 -2.62 -8.10 -0.78
N LEU A 61 -1.49 -7.73 -1.38
CA LEU A 61 -1.20 -6.33 -1.74
C LEU A 61 -2.23 -5.77 -2.74
N VAL A 62 -2.56 -6.53 -3.79
CA VAL A 62 -3.59 -6.15 -4.76
C VAL A 62 -4.96 -6.00 -4.10
N MET A 63 -5.31 -6.90 -3.18
CA MET A 63 -6.56 -6.80 -2.42
C MET A 63 -6.58 -5.56 -1.53
N GLY A 64 -5.47 -5.24 -0.86
CA GLY A 64 -5.34 -4.03 -0.04
C GLY A 64 -5.53 -2.76 -0.86
N LEU A 65 -4.90 -2.66 -2.04
CA LEU A 65 -5.10 -1.52 -2.95
C LEU A 65 -6.56 -1.37 -3.39
N LYS A 66 -7.25 -2.48 -3.68
CA LYS A 66 -8.67 -2.46 -4.02
C LYS A 66 -9.52 -1.98 -2.84
N ALA A 67 -9.25 -2.48 -1.64
CA ALA A 67 -9.97 -2.07 -0.43
C ALA A 67 -9.77 -0.58 -0.12
N LEU A 68 -8.53 -0.09 -0.23
CA LEU A 68 -8.20 1.32 -0.03
C LEU A 68 -8.99 2.22 -1.00
N ARG A 69 -9.01 1.87 -2.29
CA ARG A 69 -9.80 2.58 -3.30
C ARG A 69 -11.30 2.66 -2.97
N TYR A 70 -11.86 1.68 -2.27
CA TYR A 70 -13.26 1.71 -1.83
C TYR A 70 -13.45 2.52 -0.54
N SER A 71 -12.42 2.68 0.29
CA SER A 71 -12.48 3.49 1.51
C SER A 71 -12.34 4.99 1.25
N GLU A 72 -11.82 5.40 0.08
CA GLU A 72 -11.67 6.80 -0.34
C GLU A 72 -12.93 7.38 -1.02
N GLY A 73 -14.08 6.71 -0.85
CA GLY A 73 -15.36 7.06 -1.47
C GLY A 73 -15.86 8.48 -1.17
#